data_AF-A0A2D9QRQ0-F1
#
_entry.id   AF-A0A2D9QRQ0-F1
#
_cell.length_a   1.000
_cell.length_b   1.000
_cell.length_c   1.000
_cell.angle_alpha   90.00
_cell.angle_beta   90.00
_cell.angle_gamma   90.00
#
_symmetry.space_group_name_H-M   'P 1'
#
loop_
_entity.id
_entity.type
_entity.pdbx_description
1 polymer ?
#
loop_
_entity_poly.entity_id
_entity_poly.type
_entity_poly.pdbx_seq_one_letter_code
_entity_poly.pdbx_strand_id
1 'polypeptide(L)' 'ANEEVKEIKVQIFNLNGEPIGLLRQNGGGEIKWYNPDLNFGLYVYQMEVKLVTGQTRTFQKLLQVE' A
#
# COMPACT_ATOMS: atom_id res chain seq x y z
N ALA A 1 -6.92 -5.54 -21.93
CA ALA A 1 -5.55 -5.90 -21.52
C ALA A 1 -5.31 -5.30 -20.14
N ASN A 2 -4.65 -6.02 -19.22
CA ASN A 2 -4.22 -5.40 -17.97
C ASN A 2 -3.11 -4.39 -18.29
N GLU A 3 -3.30 -3.14 -17.89
CA GLU A 3 -2.32 -2.08 -18.15
C GLU A 3 -1.06 -2.30 -17.32
N GLU A 4 0.09 -2.03 -17.92
CA GLU A 4 1.39 -2.20 -17.28
C GLU A 4 1.57 -1.18 -16.14
N VAL A 5 1.93 -1.70 -14.97
CA VAL A 5 2.17 -0.91 -13.77
C VAL A 5 3.59 -0.37 -13.81
N LYS A 6 3.75 0.95 -13.61
CA LYS A 6 5.04 1.63 -13.51
C LYS A 6 5.54 1.67 -12.07
N GLU A 7 4.68 2.07 -11.15
CA GLU A 7 5.03 2.24 -9.74
C GLU A 7 3.81 1.93 -8.87
N ILE A 8 4.06 1.29 -7.73
CA ILE A 8 3.10 1.13 -6.64
C ILE A 8 3.69 1.83 -5.41
N LYS A 9 2.89 2.65 -4.75
CA LYS A 9 3.20 3.25 -3.45
C LYS A 9 2.12 2.85 -2.46
N VAL A 10 2.50 2.33 -1.30
CA VAL A 10 1.58 1.93 -0.24
C VAL A 10 1.92 2.71 1.02
N GLN A 11 0.98 3.49 1.53
CA GLN A 11 1.06 4.14 2.83
C GLN A 11 0.16 3.38 3.80
N ILE A 12 0.67 3.08 4.99
CA ILE A 12 -0.05 2.35 6.04
C ILE A 12 -0.26 3.28 7.22
N PHE A 13 -1.43 3.18 7.83
CA PHE A 13 -1.90 4.02 8.93
C PHE A 13 -2.44 3.16 10.07
N ASN A 14 -2.26 3.63 11.31
CA ASN A 14 -3.03 3.13 12.44
C ASN A 14 -4.47 3.72 12.42
N LEU A 15 -5.33 3.27 13.34
CA LEU A 15 -6.72 3.75 13.42
C LEU A 15 -6.86 5.22 13.82
N ASN A 16 -5.81 5.84 14.38
CA ASN A 16 -5.78 7.28 14.65
C ASN A 16 -5.45 8.10 13.39
N GLY A 17 -5.17 7.43 12.25
CA GLY A 17 -4.78 8.07 11.00
C GLY A 17 -3.29 8.44 10.93
N GLU A 18 -2.48 7.99 11.88
CA GLU A 18 -1.04 8.28 11.89
C GLU A 18 -0.33 7.34 10.91
N PRO A 19 0.57 7.85 10.05
CA PRO A 19 1.33 7.02 9.13
C PRO A 19 2.38 6.18 9.86
N ILE A 20 2.36 4.87 9.65
CA ILE A 20 3.26 3.91 10.31
C ILE A 20 4.11 3.07 9.34
N GLY A 21 3.93 3.24 8.04
CA GLY A 21 4.73 2.54 7.04
C GLY A 21 4.55 3.09 5.63
N LEU A 22 5.63 3.14 4.85
CA LEU A 22 5.62 3.55 3.45
C LEU A 22 6.42 2.54 2.62
N LEU A 23 5.79 2.00 1.58
CA LEU A 23 6.41 1.08 0.63
C LEU A 23 6.35 1.70 -0.76
N ARG A 24 7.39 1.46 -1.56
CA ARG A 24 7.43 1.80 -2.97
C ARG A 24 8.02 0.64 -3.75
N GLN A 25 7.41 0.33 -4.88
CA GLN A 25 7.89 -0.69 -5.81
C GLN A 25 7.73 -0.19 -7.23
N ASN A 26 8.75 -0.39 -8.06
CA ASN A 26 8.63 -0.22 -9.50
C ASN A 26 8.09 -1.50 -10.13
N GLY A 27 7.19 -1.37 -11.10
CA GLY A 27 6.51 -2.51 -11.70
C GLY A 27 5.36 -3.06 -10.85
N GLY A 28 4.62 -4.01 -11.42
CA GLY A 28 3.59 -4.76 -10.70
C GLY A 28 4.19 -5.91 -9.88
N GLY A 29 3.40 -6.48 -8.96
CA GLY A 29 3.80 -7.66 -8.19
C GLY A 29 3.27 -7.63 -6.76
N GLU A 30 3.66 -8.64 -6.00
CA GLU A 30 3.39 -8.73 -4.57
C GLU A 30 4.27 -7.74 -3.80
N ILE A 31 3.66 -6.85 -3.02
CA ILE A 31 4.35 -6.03 -2.02
C ILE A 31 4.18 -6.71 -0.66
N LYS A 32 5.30 -6.90 0.06
CA LYS A 32 5.30 -7.38 1.45
C LYS A 32 5.74 -6.26 2.37
N TRP A 33 5.05 -6.14 3.48
CA TRP A 33 5.40 -5.23 4.56
C TRP A 33 5.72 -6.04 5.82
N TYR A 34 6.75 -5.62 6.53
CA TYR A 34 7.13 -6.19 7.81
C TYR A 34 7.45 -5.05 8.77
N ASN A 35 6.86 -5.09 9.96
CA ASN A 35 7.19 -4.20 11.05
C ASN A 35 7.05 -5.01 12.37
N PRO A 36 8.16 -5.27 13.09
CA PRO A 36 8.16 -6.09 14.30
C PRO A 36 7.47 -5.43 15.49
N ASP A 37 7.30 -4.10 15.46
CA ASP A 37 6.76 -3.31 16.57
C ASP A 37 5.23 -3.14 16.46
N LEU A 38 4.58 -3.83 15.52
CA LEU A 38 3.13 -3.79 15.36
C LEU A 38 2.42 -4.56 16.46
N ASN A 39 1.42 -3.93 17.05
CA ASN A 39 0.43 -4.64 17.86
C ASN A 39 -0.56 -5.36 16.94
N PHE A 40 -1.09 -6.50 17.40
CA PHE A 40 -2.24 -7.15 16.78
C PHE A 40 -3.43 -6.18 16.71
N GLY A 41 -4.17 -6.17 15.60
CA GLY A 41 -5.30 -5.27 15.41
C GLY A 41 -5.55 -4.84 13.98
N LEU A 42 -6.36 -3.78 13.85
CA LEU A 42 -6.76 -3.22 12.56
C LEU A 42 -5.91 -2.01 12.18
N TYR A 43 -5.58 -1.95 10.90
CA TYR A 43 -4.81 -0.89 10.24
C TYR A 43 -5.49 -0.52 8.93
N VAL A 44 -5.08 0.58 8.33
CA VAL A 44 -5.54 1.01 7.00
C VAL A 44 -4.33 1.11 6.09
N TYR A 45 -4.45 0.65 4.85
CA TYR A 45 -3.48 1.03 3.81
C TYR A 45 -4.16 1.80 2.69
N GLN A 46 -3.45 2.79 2.17
CA GLN A 46 -3.74 3.50 0.95
C GLN A 46 -2.68 3.15 -0.09
N MET A 47 -3.10 2.63 -1.23
CA MET A 47 -2.24 2.25 -2.33
C MET A 47 -2.47 3.16 -3.53
N GLU A 48 -1.39 3.74 -4.05
CA GLU A 48 -1.37 4.51 -5.29
C GLU A 48 -0.63 3.69 -6.35
N VAL A 49 -1.31 3.36 -7.44
CA VAL A 49 -0.76 2.61 -8.58
C VAL A 49 -0.65 3.55 -9.76
N LYS A 50 0.57 3.83 -10.20
CA LYS A 50 0.87 4.61 -11.39
C LYS A 50 1.11 3.66 -12.56
N LEU A 51 0.38 3.86 -13.63
CA LEU A 51 0.50 3.10 -14.87
C LEU A 51 1.54 3.73 -15.80
N VAL A 52 2.07 2.94 -16.73
CA VAL A 52 3.00 3.45 -17.76
C VAL A 52 2.37 4.54 -18.63
N THR A 53 1.04 4.53 -18.76
CA THR A 53 0.24 5.56 -19.46
C THR A 53 0.20 6.90 -18.73
N GLY A 54 0.68 6.96 -17.48
CA GLY A 54 0.63 8.14 -16.63
C GLY A 54 -0.63 8.25 -15.77
N GLN A 55 -1.64 7.40 -15.97
CA GLN A 55 -2.81 7.33 -15.08
C GLN A 55 -2.42 6.84 -13.69
N THR A 56 -3.02 7.43 -12.66
CA THR A 56 -2.92 6.97 -11.27
C THR A 56 -4.25 6.40 -10.81
N ARG A 57 -4.20 5.27 -10.11
CA ARG A 57 -5.34 4.65 -9.43
C ARG A 57 -5.07 4.58 -7.94
N THR A 58 -6.07 4.90 -7.13
CA THR A 58 -5.94 4.88 -5.68
C THR A 58 -6.90 3.86 -5.08
N PHE A 59 -6.41 3.10 -4.11
CA PHE A 59 -7.16 2.08 -3.38
C PHE A 59 -6.97 2.30 -1.88
N GLN A 60 -8.00 2.06 -1.10
CA GLN A 60 -7.93 2.08 0.36
C GLN A 60 -8.62 0.84 0.91
N LYS A 61 -7.97 0.15 1.85
CA LYS A 61 -8.55 -1.00 2.54
C LYS A 61 -8.08 -1.11 3.97
N LEU A 62 -8.88 -1.81 4.78
CA LEU A 62 -8.50 -2.28 6.10
C LEU A 62 -7.54 -3.48 5.99
N LEU A 63 -6.59 -3.54 6.89
CA LEU A 63 -5.64 -4.63 7.09
C LEU A 63 -5.81 -5.13 8.53
N GLN A 64 -6.09 -6.41 8.70
CA GLN A 64 -6.09 -7.07 10.00
C GLN A 64 -4.73 -7.75 10.19
N VAL A 65 -4.05 -7.43 11.27
CA VAL A 65 -2.78 -8.05 11.69
C VAL A 65 -3.08 -8.97 12.87
N GLU A 66 -2.71 -10.24 12.71
CA GLU A 66 -2.95 -11.36 13.63
C GLU A 66 -1.66 -12.01 14.11
#